data_AF-A0A485J8V7-F1
#
_entry.id   AF-A0A485J8V7-F1
#
_cell.length_a   1.000
_cell.length_b   1.000
_cell.length_c   1.000
_cell.angle_alpha   90.00
_cell.angle_beta   90.00
_cell.angle_gamma   90.00
#
_symmetry.space_group_name_H-M   'P 1'
#
loop_
_entity.id
_entity.type
_entity.pdbx_description
1 polymer ?
#
loop_
_entity_poly.entity_id
_entity_poly.type
_entity_poly.pdbx_seq_one_letter_code
_entity_poly.pdbx_strand_id
1 'polypeptide(L)'
;MTKDSRTRYSEAGHSIATYQFPLKENTAQPVPFAPNNARPLTLEDDRLSCTVRGYNFAITFSKMSGKPTSWQVNGESLLTREPKINFFKPMIDNHKQEYEGLWQPNHLQIMQEHLRDFAVEQSDGEVLIISRTVIAPPVFDFGMRCTYIWRIAADGQVNVALSGERYGDYPHIIPCIGFTMGINGEYDQVAYYGRGPGENYADSQQANIIDIWRSTVDAMFENYPFPQNNGNRQHVRWTALD
;
A
#
# COMPACT_ATOMS: atom_id res chain seq x y z
N MET A 1 7.51 18.85 26.25
CA MET A 1 7.56 20.00 27.18
C MET A 1 6.19 20.63 27.26
N THR A 2 5.68 20.84 28.47
CA THR A 2 4.35 21.43 28.72
C THR A 2 4.48 22.69 29.54
N LYS A 3 3.45 23.56 29.49
CA LYS A 3 3.36 24.75 30.34
C LYS A 3 2.57 24.42 31.61
N ASP A 4 3.23 24.41 32.77
CA ASP A 4 2.58 23.96 34.02
C ASP A 4 1.48 24.89 34.56
N SER A 5 1.48 26.17 34.18
CA SER A 5 0.53 27.17 34.65
C SER A 5 -0.29 27.75 33.50
N ARG A 6 -1.58 28.03 33.75
CA ARG A 6 -2.43 28.77 32.81
C ARG A 6 -1.81 30.13 32.45
N THR A 7 -1.98 30.54 31.20
CA THR A 7 -1.60 31.86 30.68
C THR A 7 -2.84 32.57 30.12
N ARG A 8 -2.68 33.75 29.51
CA ARG A 8 -3.79 34.45 28.83
C ARG A 8 -4.29 33.74 27.57
N TYR A 9 -3.50 32.83 27.00
CA TYR A 9 -3.75 32.23 25.68
C TYR A 9 -3.59 30.70 25.68
N SER A 10 -3.36 30.08 26.85
CA SER A 10 -3.24 28.64 26.98
C SER A 10 -3.63 28.18 28.38
N GLU A 11 -4.23 27.01 28.48
CA GLU A 11 -4.47 26.36 29.76
C GLU A 11 -3.18 25.79 30.38
N ALA A 12 -3.25 25.43 31.66
CA ALA A 12 -2.20 24.64 32.29
C ALA A 12 -2.10 23.25 31.61
N GLY A 13 -0.88 22.73 31.46
CA GLY A 13 -0.59 21.49 30.76
C GLY A 13 -0.47 21.62 29.23
N HIS A 14 -0.64 22.81 28.65
CA HIS A 14 -0.53 23.00 27.19
C HIS A 14 0.84 22.56 26.65
N SER A 15 0.85 21.75 25.59
CA SER A 15 2.08 21.30 24.94
C SER A 15 2.78 22.47 24.26
N ILE A 16 4.08 22.64 24.54
CA ILE A 16 4.92 23.71 23.97
C ILE A 16 5.81 23.14 22.87
N ALA A 17 6.43 22.00 23.13
CA ALA A 17 7.41 21.39 22.24
C ALA A 17 7.47 19.89 22.45
N THR A 18 7.62 19.15 21.36
CA THR A 18 7.85 17.71 21.35
C THR A 18 9.06 17.43 20.49
N TYR A 19 9.92 16.54 20.97
CA TYR A 19 11.06 16.03 20.22
C TYR A 19 11.18 14.55 20.48
N GLN A 20 11.44 13.77 19.43
CA GLN A 20 11.61 12.32 19.49
C GLN A 20 12.89 11.95 18.75
N PHE A 21 13.64 11.03 19.32
CA PHE A 21 14.82 10.44 18.70
C PHE A 21 14.81 8.93 18.92
N PRO A 22 15.32 8.13 17.97
CA PRO A 22 15.38 6.68 18.14
C PRO A 22 16.39 6.32 19.24
N LEU A 23 15.97 5.43 20.15
CA LEU A 23 16.88 4.73 21.03
C LEU A 23 17.48 3.50 20.32
N LYS A 24 18.47 2.86 20.94
CA LYS A 24 19.07 1.62 20.42
C LYS A 24 17.96 0.61 20.14
N GLU A 25 17.98 0.06 18.93
CA GLU A 25 16.98 -0.91 18.50
C GLU A 25 16.97 -2.14 19.42
N ASN A 26 15.78 -2.66 19.68
CA ASN A 26 15.63 -3.92 20.38
C ASN A 26 16.18 -5.04 19.49
N THR A 27 17.19 -5.75 19.97
CA THR A 27 17.84 -6.87 19.23
C THR A 27 17.18 -8.21 19.51
N ALA A 28 16.10 -8.23 20.32
CA ALA A 28 15.30 -9.43 20.51
C ALA A 28 14.76 -9.91 19.18
N GLN A 29 14.99 -11.19 18.88
CA GLN A 29 14.40 -11.84 17.74
C GLN A 29 12.88 -11.95 17.98
N PRO A 30 12.04 -11.41 17.10
CA PRO A 30 10.60 -11.60 17.22
C PRO A 30 10.30 -13.09 17.10
N VAL A 31 9.46 -13.59 18.01
CA VAL A 31 8.94 -14.96 17.89
C VAL A 31 7.96 -14.97 16.72
N PRO A 32 8.15 -15.84 15.71
CA PRO A 32 7.19 -15.95 14.62
C PRO A 32 5.81 -16.25 15.18
N PHE A 33 4.82 -15.44 14.82
CA PHE A 33 3.43 -15.77 15.11
C PHE A 33 3.03 -16.94 14.21
N ALA A 34 2.77 -18.10 14.81
CA ALA A 34 2.30 -19.29 14.12
C ALA A 34 0.82 -19.50 14.46
N PRO A 35 -0.11 -19.11 13.58
CA PRO A 35 -1.52 -19.29 13.88
C PRO A 35 -1.89 -20.78 13.77
N ASN A 36 -2.83 -21.20 14.60
CA ASN A 36 -3.21 -22.62 14.76
C ASN A 36 -4.11 -23.14 13.61
N ASN A 37 -4.30 -22.33 12.57
CA ASN A 37 -5.19 -22.54 11.43
C ASN A 37 -4.45 -23.07 10.18
N ALA A 38 -3.13 -23.31 10.26
CA ALA A 38 -2.38 -23.82 9.11
C ALA A 38 -2.94 -25.17 8.64
N ARG A 39 -3.43 -25.20 7.40
CA ARG A 39 -3.94 -26.39 6.71
C ARG A 39 -3.36 -26.44 5.29
N PRO A 40 -3.17 -27.64 4.71
CA PRO A 40 -2.69 -27.76 3.33
C PRO A 40 -3.52 -26.90 2.38
N LEU A 41 -2.83 -26.22 1.47
CA LEU A 41 -3.46 -25.37 0.47
C LEU A 41 -4.01 -26.23 -0.68
N THR A 42 -5.22 -25.91 -1.13
CA THR A 42 -5.80 -26.47 -2.35
C THR A 42 -5.68 -25.44 -3.47
N LEU A 43 -5.21 -25.90 -4.62
CA LEU A 43 -5.12 -25.10 -5.84
C LEU A 43 -6.21 -25.52 -6.83
N GLU A 44 -7.10 -24.59 -7.17
CA GLU A 44 -8.11 -24.75 -8.23
C GLU A 44 -7.62 -23.96 -9.44
N ASP A 45 -7.11 -24.67 -10.44
CA ASP A 45 -6.55 -24.06 -11.65
C ASP A 45 -7.52 -24.17 -12.84
N ASP A 46 -8.14 -23.05 -13.18
CA ASP A 46 -9.08 -22.93 -14.30
C ASP A 46 -8.43 -22.25 -15.50
N ARG A 47 -9.16 -22.19 -16.62
CA ARG A 47 -8.67 -21.55 -17.85
C ARG A 47 -8.33 -20.06 -17.65
N LEU A 48 -9.16 -19.31 -16.93
CA LEU A 48 -9.04 -17.85 -16.79
C LEU A 48 -8.70 -17.40 -15.38
N SER A 49 -8.68 -18.33 -14.42
CA SER A 49 -8.50 -18.04 -13.00
C SER A 49 -7.67 -19.11 -12.32
N CYS A 50 -7.08 -18.74 -11.20
CA CYS A 50 -6.38 -19.65 -10.30
C CYS A 50 -6.81 -19.30 -8.87
N THR A 51 -7.40 -20.24 -8.15
CA THR A 51 -7.87 -20.00 -6.77
C THR A 51 -7.02 -20.82 -5.80
N VAL A 52 -6.47 -20.14 -4.80
CA VAL A 52 -5.75 -20.76 -3.68
C VAL A 52 -6.69 -20.76 -2.48
N ARG A 53 -6.99 -21.94 -1.92
CA ARG A 53 -7.82 -22.11 -0.72
C ARG A 53 -7.03 -22.64 0.45
N GLY A 54 -7.22 -22.04 1.62
CA GLY A 54 -6.77 -22.56 2.91
C GLY A 54 -7.96 -22.90 3.81
N TYR A 55 -7.73 -22.96 5.12
CA TYR A 55 -8.74 -23.37 6.10
C TYR A 55 -10.02 -22.52 6.07
N ASN A 56 -9.85 -21.20 6.12
CA ASN A 56 -10.94 -20.23 6.23
C ASN A 56 -10.78 -19.06 5.24
N PHE A 57 -9.93 -19.21 4.24
CA PHE A 57 -9.69 -18.17 3.24
C PHE A 57 -9.61 -18.75 1.83
N ALA A 58 -9.92 -17.91 0.86
CA ALA A 58 -9.75 -18.20 -0.55
C ALA A 58 -9.32 -16.93 -1.30
N ILE A 59 -8.33 -17.05 -2.17
CA ILE A 59 -7.84 -15.94 -3.01
C ILE A 59 -7.87 -16.40 -4.45
N THR A 60 -8.61 -15.67 -5.29
CA THR A 60 -8.74 -15.95 -6.72
C THR A 60 -7.94 -14.92 -7.50
N PHE A 61 -7.05 -15.41 -8.35
CA PHE A 61 -6.26 -14.62 -9.29
C PHE A 61 -6.84 -14.75 -10.70
N SER A 62 -6.85 -13.64 -11.43
CA SER A 62 -7.17 -13.63 -12.86
C SER A 62 -5.90 -13.91 -13.66
N LYS A 63 -5.95 -14.92 -14.54
CA LYS A 63 -4.88 -15.21 -15.51
C LYS A 63 -4.84 -14.20 -16.67
N MET A 64 -5.80 -13.27 -16.73
CA MET A 64 -5.83 -12.18 -17.71
C MET A 64 -5.11 -10.93 -17.20
N SER A 65 -5.27 -10.60 -15.92
CA SER A 65 -4.67 -9.42 -15.29
C SER A 65 -3.43 -9.71 -14.45
N GLY A 66 -3.26 -10.96 -13.99
CA GLY A 66 -2.19 -11.39 -13.08
C GLY A 66 -2.39 -10.91 -11.64
N LYS A 67 -3.62 -10.58 -11.27
CA LYS A 67 -3.95 -9.92 -10.00
C LYS A 67 -5.02 -10.70 -9.26
N PRO A 68 -5.05 -10.59 -7.92
CA PRO A 68 -6.17 -11.12 -7.16
C PRO A 68 -7.42 -10.31 -7.49
N THR A 69 -8.49 -11.00 -7.91
CA THR A 69 -9.82 -10.45 -8.19
C THR A 69 -10.78 -10.67 -7.02
N SER A 70 -10.50 -11.64 -6.16
CA SER A 70 -11.27 -11.91 -4.96
C SER A 70 -10.33 -12.37 -3.84
N TRP A 71 -10.62 -11.93 -2.63
CA TRP A 71 -9.98 -12.42 -1.41
C TRP A 71 -11.08 -12.52 -0.35
N GLN A 72 -11.38 -13.75 0.07
CA GLN A 72 -12.35 -14.02 1.11
C GLN A 72 -11.68 -14.59 2.35
N VAL A 73 -12.10 -14.16 3.53
CA VAL A 73 -11.70 -14.70 4.84
C VAL A 73 -12.94 -14.86 5.70
N ASN A 74 -13.17 -16.03 6.29
CA ASN A 74 -14.37 -16.38 7.06
C ASN A 74 -15.70 -16.12 6.31
N GLY A 75 -15.68 -16.16 4.96
CA GLY A 75 -16.85 -15.86 4.12
C GLY A 75 -17.06 -14.38 3.82
N GLU A 76 -16.26 -13.48 4.38
CA GLU A 76 -16.29 -12.04 4.09
C GLU A 76 -15.30 -11.68 2.99
N SER A 77 -15.72 -10.82 2.05
CA SER A 77 -14.86 -10.34 0.97
C SER A 77 -14.02 -9.16 1.47
N LEU A 78 -12.69 -9.29 1.40
CA LEU A 78 -11.75 -8.23 1.77
C LEU A 78 -11.49 -7.25 0.63
N LEU A 79 -11.48 -7.76 -0.61
CA LEU A 79 -11.06 -7.01 -1.78
C LEU A 79 -12.26 -6.48 -2.57
N THR A 80 -12.26 -5.18 -2.89
CA THR A 80 -13.26 -4.54 -3.76
C THR A 80 -12.69 -4.12 -5.11
N ARG A 81 -11.37 -3.98 -5.22
CA ARG A 81 -10.68 -3.61 -6.46
C ARG A 81 -9.30 -4.25 -6.52
N GLU A 82 -8.94 -4.80 -7.69
CA GLU A 82 -7.64 -5.42 -7.92
C GLU A 82 -6.47 -4.52 -7.47
N PRO A 83 -5.49 -5.07 -6.73
CA PRO A 83 -4.26 -4.39 -6.41
C PRO A 83 -3.45 -4.05 -7.67
N LYS A 84 -2.85 -2.87 -7.71
CA LYS A 84 -1.97 -2.44 -8.80
C LYS A 84 -0.89 -1.50 -8.30
N ILE A 85 0.29 -1.58 -8.92
CA ILE A 85 1.26 -0.49 -8.82
C ILE A 85 0.79 0.70 -9.66
N ASN A 86 1.10 1.91 -9.22
CA ASN A 86 0.83 3.16 -9.90
C ASN A 86 2.09 4.02 -9.88
N PHE A 87 2.27 4.75 -10.98
CA PHE A 87 3.34 5.74 -11.14
C PHE A 87 2.81 7.18 -11.18
N PHE A 88 1.53 7.35 -10.87
CA PHE A 88 0.85 8.64 -10.84
C PHE A 88 0.00 8.75 -9.58
N LYS A 89 -0.09 9.97 -9.03
CA LYS A 89 -0.94 10.32 -7.90
C LYS A 89 -1.70 11.60 -8.24
N PRO A 90 -2.86 11.88 -7.60
CA PRO A 90 -3.52 13.17 -7.75
C PRO A 90 -2.54 14.33 -7.53
N MET A 91 -2.74 15.40 -8.28
CA MET A 91 -1.87 16.55 -8.26
C MET A 91 -1.95 17.30 -6.94
N ILE A 92 -0.84 17.93 -6.54
CA ILE A 92 -0.84 19.03 -5.56
C ILE A 92 -0.45 20.32 -6.28
N ASP A 93 -0.84 21.47 -5.75
CA ASP A 93 -0.62 22.78 -6.37
C ASP A 93 0.86 23.03 -6.68
N ASN A 94 1.76 22.57 -5.80
CA ASN A 94 3.22 22.70 -5.95
C ASN A 94 3.79 21.93 -7.15
N HIS A 95 3.07 20.98 -7.73
CA HIS A 95 3.54 20.13 -8.83
C HIS A 95 3.02 20.57 -10.21
N LYS A 96 2.38 21.73 -10.31
CA LYS A 96 1.74 22.18 -11.56
C LYS A 96 2.71 22.20 -12.74
N GLN A 97 3.94 22.68 -12.52
CA GLN A 97 4.96 22.76 -13.57
C GLN A 97 5.39 21.38 -14.06
N GLU A 98 5.64 20.43 -13.16
CA GLU A 98 5.99 19.05 -13.49
C GLU A 98 4.84 18.35 -14.22
N TYR A 99 3.59 18.62 -13.83
CA TYR A 99 2.44 18.06 -14.52
C TYR A 99 2.31 18.55 -15.94
N GLU A 100 2.33 19.87 -16.15
CA GLU A 100 2.18 20.48 -17.48
C GLU A 100 3.37 20.17 -18.40
N GLY A 101 4.59 20.08 -17.85
CA GLY A 101 5.80 19.87 -18.64
C GLY A 101 6.24 18.41 -18.80
N LEU A 102 6.10 17.59 -17.76
CA LEU A 102 6.73 16.26 -17.68
C LEU A 102 5.73 15.11 -17.65
N TRP A 103 4.59 15.24 -16.97
CA TRP A 103 3.71 14.10 -16.70
C TRP A 103 2.53 13.99 -17.64
N GLN A 104 1.78 15.08 -17.83
CA GLN A 104 0.59 15.10 -18.67
C GLN A 104 0.93 14.86 -20.15
N PRO A 105 1.97 15.51 -20.74
CA PRO A 105 2.33 15.28 -22.14
C PRO A 105 2.85 13.88 -22.40
N ASN A 106 3.38 13.21 -21.37
CA ASN A 106 3.92 11.85 -21.43
C ASN A 106 2.93 10.78 -20.93
N HIS A 107 1.67 11.16 -20.74
CA HIS A 107 0.56 10.25 -20.43
C HIS A 107 0.72 9.43 -19.14
N LEU A 108 1.50 9.89 -18.15
CA LEU A 108 1.75 9.14 -16.92
C LEU A 108 0.45 8.84 -16.14
N GLN A 109 -0.54 9.72 -16.23
CA GLN A 109 -1.84 9.60 -15.57
C GLN A 109 -2.75 8.51 -16.16
N ILE A 110 -2.44 8.02 -17.37
CA ILE A 110 -3.22 6.99 -18.07
C ILE A 110 -2.37 5.76 -18.44
N MET A 111 -1.27 5.52 -17.73
CA MET A 111 -0.47 4.31 -17.93
C MET A 111 -1.34 3.05 -17.76
N GLN A 112 -1.10 2.09 -18.64
CA GLN A 112 -1.81 0.82 -18.70
C GLN A 112 -0.87 -0.32 -18.31
N GLU A 113 -1.41 -1.28 -17.58
CA GLU A 113 -0.70 -2.48 -17.17
C GLU A 113 -1.18 -3.68 -17.98
N HIS A 114 -0.23 -4.38 -18.60
CA HIS A 114 -0.49 -5.57 -19.40
C HIS A 114 0.28 -6.75 -18.84
N LEU A 115 -0.43 -7.83 -18.54
CA LEU A 115 0.16 -9.10 -18.18
C LEU A 115 0.94 -9.67 -19.38
N ARG A 116 2.15 -10.17 -19.12
CA ARG A 116 3.01 -10.83 -20.10
C ARG A 116 3.22 -12.29 -19.80
N ASP A 117 3.26 -12.64 -18.52
CA ASP A 117 3.46 -14.01 -18.07
C ASP A 117 2.80 -14.21 -16.70
N PHE A 118 2.28 -15.42 -16.49
CA PHE A 118 1.61 -15.85 -15.27
C PHE A 118 2.04 -17.29 -14.96
N ALA A 119 2.69 -17.47 -13.82
CA ALA A 119 3.15 -18.77 -13.36
C ALA A 119 2.64 -19.05 -11.95
N VAL A 120 2.43 -20.35 -11.68
CA VAL A 120 2.00 -20.85 -10.38
C VAL A 120 2.99 -21.93 -9.96
N GLU A 121 3.54 -21.79 -8.77
CA GLU A 121 4.44 -22.77 -8.16
C GLU A 121 3.87 -23.17 -6.80
N GLN A 122 3.71 -24.46 -6.56
CA GLN A 122 3.24 -24.99 -5.28
C GLN A 122 4.36 -25.79 -4.62
N SER A 123 4.62 -25.50 -3.36
CA SER A 123 5.55 -26.25 -2.51
C SER A 123 4.89 -26.58 -1.17
N ASP A 124 5.57 -27.31 -0.29
CA ASP A 124 5.01 -27.72 1.00
C ASP A 124 4.69 -26.49 1.88
N GLY A 125 3.40 -26.19 2.01
CA GLY A 125 2.88 -25.14 2.89
C GLY A 125 2.73 -23.75 2.25
N GLU A 126 3.02 -23.60 0.96
CA GLU A 126 2.86 -22.32 0.25
C GLU A 126 2.50 -22.49 -1.23
N VAL A 127 1.86 -21.45 -1.79
CA VAL A 127 1.66 -21.27 -3.22
C VAL A 127 2.25 -19.92 -3.61
N LEU A 128 3.06 -19.92 -4.67
CA LEU A 128 3.58 -18.71 -5.32
C LEU A 128 2.77 -18.44 -6.59
N ILE A 129 2.23 -17.22 -6.71
CA ILE A 129 1.67 -16.70 -7.96
C ILE A 129 2.64 -15.62 -8.47
N ILE A 130 3.23 -15.86 -9.64
CA ILE A 130 4.22 -14.97 -10.25
C ILE A 130 3.58 -14.33 -11.46
N SER A 131 3.44 -13.00 -11.43
CA SER A 131 2.90 -12.21 -12.55
C SER A 131 3.94 -11.23 -13.05
N ARG A 132 4.27 -11.33 -14.34
CA ARG A 132 5.19 -10.40 -15.00
C ARG A 132 4.37 -9.47 -15.89
N THR A 133 4.48 -8.17 -15.66
CA THR A 133 3.69 -7.16 -16.36
C THR A 133 4.56 -6.11 -17.01
N VAL A 134 3.99 -5.45 -18.02
CA VAL A 134 4.54 -4.23 -18.63
C VAL A 134 3.56 -3.10 -18.36
N ILE A 135 4.07 -2.01 -17.81
CA ILE A 135 3.28 -0.82 -17.47
C ILE A 135 3.83 0.35 -18.26
N ALA A 136 3.02 0.89 -19.17
CA ALA A 136 3.45 1.90 -20.13
C ALA A 136 2.34 2.93 -20.37
N PRO A 137 2.68 4.18 -20.70
CA PRO A 137 1.69 5.12 -21.22
C PRO A 137 1.28 4.69 -22.63
N PRO A 138 0.01 4.90 -23.01
CA PRO A 138 -0.41 4.75 -24.40
C PRO A 138 0.45 5.64 -25.32
N VAL A 139 0.76 5.13 -26.52
CA VAL A 139 1.54 5.78 -27.59
C VAL A 139 3.02 6.05 -27.34
N PHE A 140 3.57 5.64 -26.18
CA PHE A 140 4.98 5.83 -25.84
C PHE A 140 5.72 4.49 -25.68
N ASP A 141 7.03 4.49 -25.99
CA ASP A 141 7.92 3.33 -25.85
C ASP A 141 8.85 3.46 -24.63
N PHE A 142 8.27 3.83 -23.49
CA PHE A 142 8.92 3.77 -22.18
C PHE A 142 7.96 3.23 -21.14
N GLY A 143 8.49 2.70 -20.04
CA GLY A 143 7.66 2.16 -18.98
C GLY A 143 8.43 1.36 -17.94
N MET A 144 7.70 0.49 -17.25
CA MET A 144 8.23 -0.40 -16.22
C MET A 144 7.89 -1.85 -16.55
N ARG A 145 8.88 -2.74 -16.48
CA ARG A 145 8.66 -4.20 -16.43
C ARG A 145 8.58 -4.59 -14.96
N CYS A 146 7.42 -5.01 -14.51
CA CYS A 146 7.19 -5.35 -13.11
C CYS A 146 7.08 -6.87 -12.92
N THR A 147 7.56 -7.37 -11.79
CA THR A 147 7.29 -8.74 -11.33
C THR A 147 6.63 -8.67 -9.96
N TYR A 148 5.44 -9.27 -9.86
CA TYR A 148 4.75 -9.53 -8.60
C TYR A 148 4.94 -10.99 -8.24
N ILE A 149 5.41 -11.25 -7.03
CA ILE A 149 5.48 -12.59 -6.44
C ILE A 149 4.57 -12.59 -5.23
N TRP A 150 3.40 -13.20 -5.39
CA TRP A 150 2.45 -13.41 -4.30
C TRP A 150 2.74 -14.75 -3.65
N ARG A 151 3.12 -14.73 -2.39
CA ARG A 151 3.34 -15.91 -1.56
C ARG A 151 2.16 -16.07 -0.61
N ILE A 152 1.36 -17.10 -0.84
CA ILE A 152 0.22 -17.47 0.00
C ILE A 152 0.66 -18.64 0.86
N ALA A 153 0.69 -18.46 2.18
CA ALA A 153 1.02 -19.51 3.13
C ALA A 153 -0.23 -20.24 3.63
N ALA A 154 -0.06 -21.49 4.06
CA ALA A 154 -1.10 -22.37 4.64
C ALA A 154 -1.89 -21.75 5.81
N ASP A 155 -1.30 -20.76 6.46
CA ASP A 155 -1.78 -20.10 7.67
C ASP A 155 -2.58 -18.82 7.37
N GLY A 156 -2.69 -18.45 6.09
CA GLY A 156 -3.43 -17.28 5.60
C GLY A 156 -2.59 -16.04 5.35
N GLN A 157 -1.29 -16.06 5.67
CA GLN A 157 -0.42 -14.94 5.35
C GLN A 157 -0.22 -14.81 3.84
N VAL A 158 -0.42 -13.59 3.35
CA VAL A 158 -0.17 -13.22 1.95
C VAL A 158 0.94 -12.19 1.92
N ASN A 159 2.06 -12.55 1.30
CA ASN A 159 3.18 -11.65 1.11
C ASN A 159 3.28 -11.31 -0.38
N VAL A 160 3.48 -10.04 -0.71
CA VAL A 160 3.74 -9.62 -2.10
C VAL A 160 5.14 -9.01 -2.17
N ALA A 161 6.02 -9.64 -2.95
CA ALA A 161 7.27 -9.02 -3.36
C ALA A 161 7.06 -8.39 -4.74
N LEU A 162 7.39 -7.10 -4.86
CA LEU A 162 7.26 -6.33 -6.08
C LEU A 162 8.60 -5.77 -6.49
N SER A 163 9.02 -6.05 -7.72
CA SER A 163 10.21 -5.47 -8.35
C SER A 163 9.84 -4.85 -9.69
N GLY A 164 10.63 -3.86 -10.12
CA GLY A 164 10.41 -3.14 -11.37
C GLY A 164 11.72 -2.74 -12.02
N GLU A 165 11.82 -2.91 -13.34
CA GLU A 165 12.92 -2.41 -14.17
C GLU A 165 12.40 -1.44 -15.23
N ARG A 166 12.94 -0.22 -15.25
CA ARG A 166 12.56 0.79 -16.25
C ARG A 166 13.06 0.37 -17.63
N TYR A 167 12.31 0.71 -18.67
CA TYR A 167 12.75 0.58 -20.05
C TYR A 167 12.33 1.81 -20.87
N GLY A 168 12.96 1.96 -22.04
CA GLY A 168 12.80 3.15 -22.86
C GLY A 168 13.49 4.37 -22.28
N ASP A 169 13.23 5.52 -22.88
CA ASP A 169 13.86 6.79 -22.52
C ASP A 169 12.83 7.76 -21.93
N TYR A 170 12.71 7.73 -20.61
CA TYR A 170 12.03 8.76 -19.83
C TYR A 170 12.98 9.21 -18.71
N PRO A 171 13.71 10.32 -18.90
CA PRO A 171 14.79 10.72 -18.00
C PRO A 171 14.31 11.55 -16.79
N HIS A 172 13.00 11.74 -16.65
CA HIS A 172 12.41 12.66 -15.68
C HIS A 172 11.87 11.94 -14.44
N ILE A 173 11.62 12.73 -13.40
CA ILE A 173 10.99 12.28 -12.16
C ILE A 173 9.56 11.81 -12.41
N ILE A 174 9.13 10.82 -11.62
CA ILE A 174 7.76 10.31 -11.60
C ILE A 174 7.03 10.74 -10.31
N PRO A 175 5.71 10.97 -10.35
CA PRO A 175 4.95 11.45 -9.20
C PRO A 175 4.98 10.56 -7.95
N CYS A 176 4.98 9.23 -8.15
CA CYS A 176 5.03 8.24 -7.09
C CYS A 176 5.47 6.87 -7.61
N ILE A 177 5.78 5.96 -6.70
CA ILE A 177 5.71 4.52 -6.91
C ILE A 177 4.83 4.01 -5.77
N GLY A 178 3.59 3.63 -6.07
CA GLY A 178 2.61 3.28 -5.05
C GLY A 178 1.83 2.03 -5.39
N PHE A 179 1.57 1.17 -4.41
CA PHE A 179 0.71 0.00 -4.55
C PHE A 179 -0.66 0.32 -3.96
N THR A 180 -1.71 0.23 -4.77
CA THR A 180 -3.09 0.54 -4.35
C THR A 180 -3.97 -0.69 -4.50
N MET A 181 -4.83 -0.95 -3.53
CA MET A 181 -5.87 -1.96 -3.59
C MET A 181 -7.18 -1.40 -3.02
N GLY A 182 -8.32 -1.91 -3.48
CA GLY A 182 -9.61 -1.58 -2.88
C GLY A 182 -9.94 -2.56 -1.76
N ILE A 183 -10.28 -2.05 -0.59
CA ILE A 183 -10.69 -2.83 0.58
C ILE A 183 -12.21 -2.70 0.77
N ASN A 184 -12.83 -3.67 1.44
CA ASN A 184 -14.23 -3.57 1.87
C ASN A 184 -14.44 -2.32 2.74
N GLY A 185 -15.45 -1.52 2.42
CA GLY A 185 -15.75 -0.27 3.12
C GLY A 185 -16.33 -0.45 4.52
N GLU A 186 -16.65 -1.68 4.92
CA GLU A 186 -17.04 -2.01 6.29
C GLU A 186 -15.89 -1.87 7.30
N TYR A 187 -14.63 -1.92 6.83
CA TYR A 187 -13.46 -1.66 7.67
C TYR A 187 -13.20 -0.14 7.77
N ASP A 188 -13.91 0.51 8.69
CA ASP A 188 -13.91 1.97 8.84
C ASP A 188 -12.96 2.49 9.93
N GLN A 189 -12.38 1.60 10.74
CA GLN A 189 -11.38 1.94 11.74
C GLN A 189 -9.97 1.70 11.19
N VAL A 190 -9.04 2.59 11.55
CA VAL A 190 -7.63 2.46 11.20
C VAL A 190 -6.79 2.54 12.46
N ALA A 191 -5.86 1.59 12.60
CA ALA A 191 -4.74 1.69 13.50
C ALA A 191 -3.43 1.58 12.71
N TYR A 192 -2.43 2.41 13.01
CA TYR A 192 -1.12 2.28 12.37
C TYR A 192 0.00 2.68 13.32
N TYR A 193 1.17 2.04 13.17
CA TYR A 193 2.39 2.45 13.84
C TYR A 193 3.29 3.19 12.86
N GLY A 194 3.44 4.49 13.05
CA GLY A 194 4.15 5.38 12.13
C GLY A 194 4.02 6.85 12.51
N ARG A 195 4.31 7.76 11.57
CA ARG A 195 4.21 9.21 11.84
C ARG A 195 2.76 9.67 11.86
N GLY A 196 2.39 10.38 12.92
CA GLY A 196 1.05 10.96 13.09
C GLY A 196 1.00 12.08 14.12
N PRO A 197 -0.20 12.53 14.54
CA PRO A 197 -1.50 11.99 14.14
C PRO A 197 -1.95 12.44 12.74
N GLY A 198 -1.53 13.64 12.30
CA GLY A 198 -1.93 14.26 11.04
C GLY A 198 -1.13 13.81 9.82
N GLU A 199 -1.52 14.31 8.64
CA GLU A 199 -0.81 14.01 7.39
C GLU A 199 0.61 14.54 7.38
N ASN A 200 1.48 13.84 6.66
CA ASN A 200 2.88 14.18 6.55
C ASN A 200 3.51 13.60 5.28
N TYR A 201 4.53 14.29 4.77
CA TYR A 201 5.25 14.00 3.53
C TYR A 201 6.76 14.03 3.76
N ALA A 202 7.54 13.54 2.79
CA ALA A 202 8.99 13.39 2.94
C ALA A 202 9.69 14.70 3.36
N ASP A 203 9.24 15.84 2.84
CA ASP A 203 9.73 17.19 3.11
C ASP A 203 8.93 17.96 4.19
N SER A 204 7.79 17.41 4.64
CA SER A 204 6.94 17.99 5.69
C SER A 204 6.43 16.92 6.66
N GLN A 205 7.30 16.50 7.58
CA GLN A 205 7.01 15.40 8.53
C GLN A 205 7.55 15.61 9.94
N GLN A 206 8.33 16.67 10.19
CA GLN A 206 9.07 16.84 11.45
C GLN A 206 8.15 17.09 12.67
N ALA A 207 6.95 17.63 12.45
CA ALA A 207 5.95 17.84 13.50
C ALA A 207 5.28 16.53 13.96
N ASN A 208 5.34 15.47 13.14
CA ASN A 208 4.66 14.21 13.41
C ASN A 208 5.61 13.20 14.05
N ILE A 209 5.29 12.77 15.27
CA ILE A 209 6.06 11.75 15.99
C ILE A 209 5.65 10.34 15.55
N ILE A 210 6.54 9.38 15.80
CA ILE A 210 6.27 7.95 15.62
C ILE A 210 5.55 7.42 16.86
N ASP A 211 4.34 6.91 16.67
CA ASP A 211 3.54 6.24 17.71
C ASP A 211 2.49 5.32 17.07
N ILE A 212 1.71 4.62 17.90
CA ILE A 212 0.50 3.91 17.49
C ILE A 212 -0.66 4.91 17.48
N TRP A 213 -1.17 5.19 16.28
CA TRP A 213 -2.30 6.08 16.07
C TRP A 213 -3.55 5.28 15.75
N ARG A 214 -4.70 5.79 16.19
CA ARG A 214 -6.02 5.24 15.90
C ARG A 214 -6.92 6.35 15.38
N SER A 215 -7.72 6.05 14.37
CA SER A 215 -8.61 6.98 13.67
C SER A 215 -9.73 6.20 12.98
N THR A 216 -10.69 6.92 12.40
CA THR A 216 -11.55 6.37 11.34
C THR A 216 -10.94 6.66 9.96
N VAL A 217 -11.33 5.89 8.94
CA VAL A 217 -10.95 6.12 7.54
C VAL A 217 -11.35 7.53 7.10
N ASP A 218 -12.56 7.96 7.41
CA ASP A 218 -13.05 9.30 7.08
C ASP A 218 -12.21 10.42 7.70
N ALA A 219 -11.77 10.25 8.95
CA ALA A 219 -10.94 11.23 9.64
C ALA A 219 -9.49 11.28 9.14
N MET A 220 -9.06 10.31 8.31
CA MET A 220 -7.76 10.35 7.65
C MET A 220 -7.74 11.21 6.38
N PHE A 221 -8.90 11.61 5.87
CA PHE A 221 -9.02 12.47 4.69
C PHE A 221 -8.86 13.96 5.06
N GLU A 222 -8.01 14.68 4.33
CA GLU A 222 -7.83 16.12 4.53
C GLU A 222 -8.68 16.92 3.54
N ASN A 223 -9.51 17.81 4.08
CA ASN A 223 -10.50 18.56 3.32
C ASN A 223 -9.92 19.86 2.72
N TYR A 224 -8.92 19.72 1.86
CA TYR A 224 -8.37 20.85 1.10
C TYR A 224 -9.46 21.50 0.22
N PRO A 225 -9.60 22.85 0.20
CA PRO A 225 -10.62 23.54 -0.59
C PRO A 225 -10.57 23.21 -2.09
N PHE A 226 -9.37 23.06 -2.63
CA PHE A 226 -9.14 22.45 -3.93
C PHE A 226 -8.68 21.01 -3.69
N PRO A 227 -9.37 19.98 -4.22
CA PRO A 227 -8.99 18.59 -3.99
C PRO A 227 -7.59 18.26 -4.53
N GLN A 228 -6.75 17.68 -3.68
CA GLN A 228 -5.36 17.33 -3.99
C GLN A 228 -5.01 15.98 -3.35
N ASN A 229 -3.86 15.40 -3.72
CA ASN A 229 -3.35 14.24 -2.99
C ASN A 229 -3.12 14.58 -1.52
N ASN A 230 -3.79 13.86 -0.62
CA ASN A 230 -3.81 14.14 0.81
C ASN A 230 -3.73 12.85 1.67
N GLY A 231 -3.62 13.01 2.98
CA GLY A 231 -3.78 11.92 3.95
C GLY A 231 -2.55 11.03 4.15
N ASN A 232 -1.43 11.30 3.48
CA ASN A 232 -0.23 10.46 3.56
C ASN A 232 0.31 10.34 5.01
N ARG A 233 0.84 9.17 5.35
CA ARG A 233 1.54 8.90 6.62
C ARG A 233 2.90 8.24 6.30
N GLN A 234 4.00 8.89 6.67
CA GLN A 234 5.35 8.40 6.44
C GLN A 234 5.80 7.43 7.55
N HIS A 235 6.78 6.59 7.21
CA HIS A 235 7.43 5.66 8.12
C HIS A 235 6.47 4.71 8.86
N VAL A 236 5.36 4.35 8.21
CA VAL A 236 4.42 3.35 8.71
C VAL A 236 5.06 1.97 8.61
N ARG A 237 5.05 1.22 9.72
CA ARG A 237 5.57 -0.15 9.79
C ARG A 237 4.46 -1.20 9.68
N TRP A 238 3.30 -0.89 10.22
CA TRP A 238 2.10 -1.71 10.09
C TRP A 238 0.86 -0.83 10.13
N THR A 239 -0.19 -1.31 9.47
CA THR A 239 -1.55 -0.77 9.53
C THR A 239 -2.51 -1.93 9.74
N ALA A 240 -3.56 -1.70 10.52
CA ALA A 240 -4.70 -2.59 10.71
C ALA A 240 -5.98 -1.83 10.37
N LEU A 241 -6.94 -2.54 9.79
CA LEU A 241 -8.26 -2.05 9.43
C LEU A 241 -9.29 -3.00 10.05
N ASP A 242 -10.23 -2.44 10.81
CA ASP A 242 -11.25 -3.17 11.57
C ASP A 242 -12.64 -2.56 11.35
#